data_AF-A0A3L7VRN5-F1
#
_entry.id   AF-A0A3L7VRN5-F1
#
_cell.length_a   1.000
_cell.length_b   1.000
_cell.length_c   1.000
_cell.angle_alpha   90.00
_cell.angle_beta   90.00
_cell.angle_gamma   90.00
#
_symmetry.space_group_name_H-M   'P 1'
#
loop_
_entity.id
_entity.type
_entity.pdbx_description
1 polymer ?
#
loop_
_entity_poly.entity_id
_entity_poly.type
_entity_poly.pdbx_seq_one_letter_code
_entity_poly.pdbx_strand_id
1 'polypeptide(L)'
;MSMQVEDPRVVEFDVQTDEMLVNMGPQHPSTHGVLRLLLRTDGEIVHECTPHIGYLHRSAEKIGENLSPPQYIPYTDRMDYLAGMNMNLGFSLAVEKLIGMKVPEKGVHLRVLIAELGRIASHLVGMGTYGLDLGTFSPFLYAFREREIILDLFEEACGARLTYS
;
A
#
# COMPACT_ATOMS: atom_id res chain seq x y z
N MET A 1 27.19 -40.71 -28.71
CA MET A 1 28.59 -40.40 -28.36
C MET A 1 28.77 -38.90 -28.57
N SER A 2 28.30 -38.09 -27.63
CA SER A 2 28.41 -36.63 -27.66
C SER A 2 29.70 -36.23 -26.99
N MET A 3 30.61 -35.70 -27.78
CA MET A 3 31.95 -35.27 -27.39
C MET A 3 31.81 -34.06 -26.44
N GLN A 4 32.07 -34.26 -25.14
CA GLN A 4 32.25 -33.18 -24.19
C GLN A 4 33.60 -32.54 -24.48
N VAL A 5 33.57 -31.33 -25.01
CA VAL A 5 34.76 -30.50 -25.17
C VAL A 5 35.01 -29.84 -23.83
N GLU A 6 35.81 -30.48 -22.97
CA GLU A 6 36.35 -29.84 -21.76
C GLU A 6 37.43 -28.84 -22.21
N ASP A 7 37.10 -27.54 -22.24
CA ASP A 7 38.10 -26.48 -22.42
C ASP A 7 38.87 -26.34 -21.09
N PRO A 8 40.19 -26.65 -21.04
CA PRO A 8 40.99 -26.61 -19.82
C PRO A 8 41.19 -25.20 -19.23
N ARG A 9 40.62 -24.17 -19.86
CA ARG A 9 40.62 -22.77 -19.37
C ARG A 9 39.39 -22.42 -18.52
N VAL A 10 38.33 -23.24 -18.57
CA VAL A 10 37.12 -23.01 -17.77
C VAL A 10 37.25 -23.82 -16.49
N VAL A 11 37.74 -23.18 -15.44
CA VAL A 11 37.64 -23.73 -14.09
C VAL A 11 36.29 -23.30 -13.53
N GLU A 12 35.26 -24.14 -13.68
CA GLU A 12 34.02 -24.00 -12.90
C GLU A 12 34.36 -24.28 -11.43
N PHE A 13 34.75 -23.24 -10.71
CA PHE A 13 34.69 -23.29 -9.25
C PHE A 13 33.21 -23.25 -8.87
N ASP A 14 32.68 -24.37 -8.40
CA ASP A 14 31.46 -24.39 -7.59
C ASP A 14 31.80 -23.69 -6.26
N VAL A 15 31.69 -22.36 -6.26
CA VAL A 15 31.90 -21.57 -5.04
C VAL A 15 30.68 -21.84 -4.17
N GLN A 16 30.85 -22.71 -3.16
CA GLN A 16 29.81 -22.94 -2.16
C GLN A 16 29.49 -21.60 -1.48
N THR A 17 28.34 -21.02 -1.82
CA THR A 17 27.76 -19.91 -1.09
C THR A 17 27.07 -20.48 0.14
N ASP A 18 27.48 -20.03 1.32
CA ASP A 18 26.82 -20.39 2.57
C ASP A 18 25.43 -19.73 2.62
N GLU A 19 24.41 -20.45 3.10
CA GLU A 19 23.09 -19.85 3.34
C GLU A 19 23.23 -18.69 4.34
N MET A 20 22.87 -17.49 3.89
CA MET A 20 22.89 -16.28 4.70
C MET A 20 21.49 -15.97 5.23
N LEU A 21 21.41 -15.62 6.50
CA LEU A 21 20.20 -15.04 7.09
C LEU A 21 20.35 -13.50 7.13
N VAL A 22 19.62 -12.83 6.24
CA VAL A 22 19.62 -11.36 6.13
C VAL A 22 18.36 -10.81 6.78
N ASN A 23 18.53 -9.98 7.80
CA ASN A 23 17.44 -9.28 8.46
C ASN A 23 17.24 -7.89 7.84
N MET A 24 16.25 -7.76 6.96
CA MET A 24 15.85 -6.47 6.41
C MET A 24 14.96 -5.75 7.43
N GLY A 25 15.52 -4.71 8.05
CA GLY A 25 14.88 -3.99 9.15
C GLY A 25 13.61 -3.22 8.76
N PRO A 26 12.76 -2.86 9.73
CA PRO A 26 11.43 -2.31 9.52
C PRO A 26 11.37 -0.91 8.87
N GLN A 27 12.47 -0.16 8.88
CA GLN A 27 12.61 1.16 8.26
C GLN A 27 13.66 1.18 7.14
N HIS A 28 14.11 0.02 6.67
CA HIS A 28 15.14 -0.03 5.64
C HIS A 28 14.66 0.72 4.38
N PRO A 29 15.51 1.52 3.72
CA PRO A 29 15.13 2.19 2.47
C PRO A 29 14.56 1.17 1.48
N SER A 30 13.47 1.57 0.80
CA SER A 30 12.73 0.80 -0.22
C SER A 30 11.66 -0.19 0.27
N THR A 31 11.27 -0.17 1.54
CA THR A 31 9.99 -0.76 1.99
C THR A 31 8.99 0.35 2.24
N HIS A 32 8.13 0.70 1.26
CA HIS A 32 7.04 1.66 1.50
C HIS A 32 6.11 1.15 2.61
N GLY A 33 6.31 1.67 3.83
CA GLY A 33 5.64 1.21 5.04
C GLY A 33 6.62 0.72 6.09
N VAL A 34 6.11 -0.02 7.09
CA VAL A 34 6.91 -0.60 8.16
C VAL A 34 6.81 -2.11 8.06
N LEU A 35 7.83 -2.73 7.47
CA LEU A 35 7.85 -4.16 7.21
C LEU A 35 9.24 -4.72 7.50
N ARG A 36 9.33 -5.75 8.33
CA ARG A 36 10.56 -6.49 8.56
C ARG A 36 10.51 -7.79 7.77
N LEU A 37 11.56 -8.08 7.02
CA LEU A 37 11.69 -9.33 6.28
C LEU A 37 12.92 -10.09 6.77
N LEU A 38 12.73 -11.35 7.17
CA LEU A 38 13.82 -12.27 7.45
C LEU A 38 14.03 -13.13 6.20
N LEU A 39 15.13 -12.87 5.50
CA LEU A 39 15.46 -13.48 4.23
C LEU A 39 16.51 -14.57 4.45
N ARG A 40 16.26 -15.77 3.91
CA ARG A 40 17.28 -16.81 3.74
C ARG A 40 17.74 -16.78 2.29
N THR A 41 18.96 -16.35 2.07
CA THR A 41 19.53 -16.09 0.75
C THR A 41 20.77 -16.92 0.52
N ASP A 42 20.87 -17.51 -0.67
CA ASP A 42 22.07 -18.14 -1.19
C ASP A 42 22.66 -17.20 -2.26
N GLY A 43 23.62 -16.37 -1.86
CA GLY A 43 24.10 -15.25 -2.67
C GLY A 43 22.97 -14.28 -3.06
N GLU A 44 22.69 -14.17 -4.36
CA GLU A 44 21.63 -13.31 -4.92
C GLU A 44 20.25 -13.99 -4.98
N ILE A 45 20.19 -15.31 -4.75
CA ILE A 45 18.95 -16.09 -4.83
C ILE A 45 18.27 -16.12 -3.46
N VAL A 46 17.01 -15.69 -3.41
CA VAL A 46 16.18 -15.77 -2.19
C VAL A 46 15.48 -17.13 -2.16
N HIS A 47 15.81 -17.97 -1.19
CA HIS A 47 15.16 -19.27 -0.98
C HIS A 47 13.89 -19.16 -0.15
N GLU A 48 13.92 -18.35 0.91
CA GLU A 48 12.79 -18.17 1.82
C GLU A 48 12.73 -16.73 2.34
N CYS A 49 11.51 -16.22 2.50
CA CYS A 49 11.24 -14.91 3.08
C CYS A 49 10.14 -15.05 4.13
N THR A 50 10.47 -14.75 5.38
CA THR A 50 9.50 -14.68 6.49
C THR A 50 9.14 -13.22 6.76
N PRO A 51 7.93 -12.76 6.41
CA PRO A 51 7.48 -11.41 6.71
C PRO A 51 7.01 -11.29 8.16
N HIS A 52 7.61 -10.35 8.89
CA HIS A 52 7.15 -9.94 10.21
C HIS A 52 6.32 -8.64 10.08
N ILE A 53 5.00 -8.79 10.22
CA ILE A 53 4.02 -7.70 10.18
C ILE A 53 3.54 -7.33 11.59
N GLY A 54 2.82 -6.22 11.71
CA GLY A 54 2.17 -5.82 12.98
C GLY A 54 2.81 -4.62 13.68
N TYR A 55 3.91 -4.07 13.16
CA TYR A 55 4.51 -2.83 13.67
C TYR A 55 3.56 -1.62 13.61
N LEU A 56 2.55 -1.66 12.75
CA LEU A 56 1.51 -0.65 12.63
C LEU A 56 0.13 -1.11 13.14
N HIS A 57 0.08 -2.18 13.95
CA HIS A 57 -1.18 -2.63 14.54
C HIS A 57 -1.66 -1.62 15.59
N ARG A 58 -2.83 -1.01 15.34
CA ARG A 58 -3.43 0.04 16.18
C ARG A 58 -4.72 -0.41 16.88
N SER A 59 -5.02 -1.71 16.86
CA SER A 59 -6.24 -2.27 17.47
C SER A 59 -7.53 -1.57 17.03
N ALA A 60 -7.64 -1.20 15.74
CA ALA A 60 -8.76 -0.43 15.20
C ALA A 60 -10.11 -1.14 15.44
N GLU A 61 -10.14 -2.47 15.30
CA GLU A 61 -11.32 -3.30 15.57
C GLU A 61 -11.78 -3.17 17.03
N LYS A 62 -10.84 -3.20 17.98
CA LYS A 62 -11.15 -3.07 19.41
C LYS A 62 -11.65 -1.67 19.77
N ILE A 63 -11.15 -0.65 19.08
CA ILE A 63 -11.63 0.72 19.22
C ILE A 63 -13.05 0.84 18.65
N GLY A 64 -13.33 0.19 17.53
CA GLY A 64 -14.66 0.14 16.89
C GLY A 64 -15.75 -0.45 17.78
N GLU A 65 -15.43 -1.45 18.61
CA GLU A 65 -16.38 -2.02 19.58
C GLU A 65 -16.90 -0.99 20.61
N ASN A 66 -16.11 0.02 20.93
CA ASN A 66 -16.41 1.00 21.97
C ASN A 66 -17.01 2.31 21.42
N LEU A 67 -17.10 2.47 20.10
CA LEU A 67 -17.52 3.70 19.44
C LEU A 67 -18.86 3.52 18.73
N SER A 68 -19.62 4.60 18.64
CA SER A 68 -20.80 4.63 17.78
C SER A 68 -20.39 4.67 16.30
N PRO A 69 -21.23 4.17 15.36
CA PRO A 69 -20.88 4.15 13.94
C PRO A 69 -20.41 5.50 13.38
N PRO A 70 -21.04 6.66 13.67
CA PRO A 70 -20.56 7.95 13.18
C PRO A 70 -19.19 8.35 13.74
N GLN A 71 -18.89 7.97 14.99
CA GLN A 71 -17.60 8.25 15.63
C GLN A 71 -16.48 7.35 15.11
N TYR A 72 -16.82 6.23 14.47
CA TYR A 72 -15.84 5.31 13.89
C TYR A 72 -15.37 5.70 12.48
N ILE A 73 -16.10 6.58 11.77
CA ILE A 73 -15.76 7.04 10.41
C ILE A 73 -14.31 7.59 10.30
N PRO A 74 -13.81 8.42 11.24
CA PRO A 74 -12.42 8.89 11.17
C PRO A 74 -11.38 7.79 11.32
N TYR A 75 -11.74 6.64 11.88
CA TYR A 75 -10.85 5.48 11.98
C TYR A 75 -10.82 4.68 10.69
N THR A 76 -11.93 4.63 9.94
CA THR A 76 -11.97 3.95 8.63
C THR A 76 -11.10 4.67 7.61
N ASP A 77 -11.09 6.01 7.60
CA ASP A 77 -10.17 6.81 6.77
C ASP A 77 -8.70 6.49 6.99
N ARG A 78 -8.34 6.07 8.21
CA ARG A 78 -6.95 5.83 8.61
C ARG A 78 -6.48 4.41 8.34
N MET A 79 -7.38 3.49 7.97
CA MET A 79 -7.03 2.11 7.64
C MET A 79 -6.30 2.04 6.31
N ASP A 80 -6.84 2.71 5.29
CA ASP A 80 -6.16 2.99 4.03
C ASP A 80 -6.01 4.50 3.88
N TYR A 81 -4.83 5.01 4.22
CA TYR A 81 -4.53 6.45 4.18
C TYR A 81 -4.37 7.00 2.75
N LEU A 82 -4.30 6.15 1.73
CA LEU A 82 -4.26 6.58 0.33
C LEU A 82 -5.67 6.74 -0.24
N ALA A 83 -6.59 5.85 0.14
CA ALA A 83 -7.98 5.85 -0.31
C ALA A 83 -9.00 5.94 0.85
N GLY A 84 -8.80 6.88 1.77
CA GLY A 84 -9.64 7.04 2.97
C GLY A 84 -11.14 7.14 2.67
N MET A 85 -11.53 8.03 1.73
CA MET A 85 -12.93 8.21 1.34
C MET A 85 -13.59 6.92 0.82
N ASN A 86 -12.81 6.03 0.18
CA ASN A 86 -13.32 4.74 -0.32
C ASN A 86 -13.59 3.78 0.84
N MET A 87 -12.74 3.82 1.87
CA MET A 87 -12.94 3.04 3.09
C MET A 87 -14.17 3.54 3.86
N ASN A 88 -14.34 4.86 3.97
CA ASN A 88 -15.53 5.47 4.56
C ASN A 88 -16.81 5.09 3.81
N LEU A 89 -16.76 5.05 2.48
CA LEU A 89 -17.87 4.59 1.65
C LEU A 89 -18.22 3.12 1.94
N GLY A 90 -17.22 2.25 2.03
CA GLY A 90 -17.41 0.84 2.37
C GLY A 90 -18.11 0.65 3.73
N PHE A 91 -17.67 1.38 4.75
CA PHE A 91 -18.29 1.35 6.07
C PHE A 91 -19.71 1.94 6.06
N SER A 92 -19.91 3.07 5.39
CA SER A 92 -21.23 3.71 5.28
C SER A 92 -22.25 2.82 4.60
N LEU A 93 -21.86 2.12 3.52
CA LEU A 93 -22.73 1.16 2.82
C LEU A 93 -23.10 -0.03 3.71
N ALA A 94 -22.19 -0.51 4.55
CA ALA A 94 -22.48 -1.58 5.50
C ALA A 94 -23.52 -1.14 6.55
N VAL A 95 -23.37 0.06 7.12
CA VAL A 95 -24.32 0.64 8.08
C VAL A 95 -25.67 0.91 7.42
N GLU A 96 -25.69 1.50 6.22
CA GLU A 96 -26.91 1.79 5.46
C GLU A 96 -27.73 0.53 5.16
N LYS A 97 -27.06 -0.57 4.78
CA LYS A 97 -27.69 -1.87 4.57
C LYS A 97 -28.25 -2.45 5.87
N LEU A 98 -27.55 -2.28 6.99
CA LEU A 98 -27.99 -2.77 8.30
C LEU A 98 -29.30 -2.11 8.74
N ILE A 99 -29.43 -0.80 8.52
CA ILE A 99 -30.60 -0.01 8.93
C ILE A 99 -31.70 0.07 7.86
N GLY A 100 -31.44 -0.42 6.64
CA GLY A 100 -32.37 -0.35 5.51
C GLY A 100 -32.61 1.07 4.97
N MET A 101 -31.65 1.99 5.13
CA MET A 101 -31.80 3.38 4.70
C MET A 101 -31.52 3.52 3.21
N LYS A 102 -32.40 4.26 2.50
CA LYS A 102 -32.17 4.66 1.11
C LYS A 102 -31.52 6.04 1.05
N VAL A 103 -30.38 6.11 0.38
CA VAL A 103 -29.65 7.36 0.12
C VAL A 103 -30.28 8.05 -1.10
N PRO A 104 -30.41 9.40 -1.12
CA PRO A 104 -30.86 10.13 -2.29
C PRO A 104 -29.95 9.89 -3.50
N GLU A 105 -30.52 9.90 -4.70
CA GLU A 105 -29.81 9.67 -5.97
C GLU A 105 -28.60 10.60 -6.16
N LYS A 106 -28.76 11.89 -5.83
CA LYS A 106 -27.67 12.86 -5.84
C LYS A 106 -26.50 12.44 -4.94
N GLY A 107 -26.78 11.87 -3.78
CA GLY A 107 -25.77 11.38 -2.84
C GLY A 107 -24.99 10.18 -3.39
N VAL A 108 -25.68 9.29 -4.11
CA VAL A 108 -25.03 8.15 -4.77
C VAL A 108 -24.05 8.61 -5.85
N HIS A 109 -24.46 9.54 -6.72
CA HIS A 109 -23.57 10.05 -7.78
C HIS A 109 -22.34 10.77 -7.23
N LEU A 110 -22.50 11.60 -6.20
CA LEU A 110 -21.38 12.29 -5.56
C LEU A 110 -20.39 11.29 -4.92
N ARG A 111 -20.90 10.25 -4.25
CA ARG A 111 -20.06 9.20 -3.66
C ARG A 111 -19.23 8.47 -4.70
N VAL A 112 -19.83 8.13 -5.84
CA VAL A 112 -19.11 7.47 -6.94
C VAL A 112 -18.04 8.41 -7.50
N LEU A 113 -18.36 9.67 -7.81
CA LEU A 113 -17.39 10.63 -8.32
C LEU A 113 -16.17 10.77 -7.39
N ILE A 114 -16.43 10.96 -6.09
CA ILE A 114 -15.39 11.10 -5.08
C ILE A 114 -14.57 9.81 -4.92
N ALA A 115 -15.22 8.64 -4.93
CA ALA A 115 -14.53 7.36 -4.80
C ALA A 115 -13.61 7.05 -5.99
N GLU A 116 -14.00 7.45 -7.19
CA GLU A 116 -13.20 7.31 -8.40
C GLU A 116 -11.99 8.25 -8.38
N LEU A 117 -12.16 9.50 -7.93
CA LEU A 117 -11.04 10.43 -7.70
C LEU A 117 -10.07 9.89 -6.65
N GLY A 118 -10.58 9.35 -5.54
CA GLY A 118 -9.78 8.73 -4.48
C GLY A 118 -9.00 7.52 -4.98
N ARG A 119 -9.62 6.71 -5.86
CA ARG A 119 -8.95 5.59 -6.51
C ARG A 119 -7.79 6.06 -7.40
N ILE A 120 -7.99 7.09 -8.22
CA ILE A 120 -6.94 7.65 -9.08
C ILE A 120 -5.79 8.19 -8.22
N ALA A 121 -6.09 8.96 -7.16
CA ALA A 121 -5.08 9.48 -6.24
C ALA A 121 -4.24 8.37 -5.59
N SER A 122 -4.89 7.26 -5.18
CA SER A 122 -4.21 6.09 -4.63
C SER A 122 -3.28 5.40 -5.65
N HIS A 123 -3.75 5.23 -6.90
CA HIS A 123 -2.94 4.63 -7.96
C HIS A 123 -1.75 5.50 -8.39
N LEU A 124 -1.90 6.83 -8.37
CA LEU A 124 -0.81 7.76 -8.65
C LEU A 124 0.33 7.57 -7.63
N VAL A 125 0.00 7.44 -6.34
CA VAL A 125 1.02 7.12 -5.33
C VAL A 125 1.61 5.74 -5.58
N GLY A 126 0.79 4.70 -5.75
CA GLY A 126 1.25 3.33 -5.94
C GLY A 126 2.21 3.18 -7.13
N MET A 127 1.89 3.79 -8.28
CA MET A 127 2.76 3.77 -9.47
C MET A 127 4.02 4.62 -9.26
N GLY A 128 3.88 5.79 -8.64
CA GLY A 128 5.00 6.68 -8.36
C GLY A 128 6.02 6.05 -7.42
N THR A 129 5.55 5.44 -6.32
CA THR A 129 6.41 4.76 -5.33
C THR A 129 7.04 3.50 -5.91
N TYR A 130 6.31 2.76 -6.74
CA TYR A 130 6.87 1.61 -7.44
C TYR A 130 8.02 2.00 -8.39
N GLY A 131 7.87 3.09 -9.15
CA GLY A 131 8.93 3.62 -10.00
C GLY A 131 10.16 4.08 -9.19
N LEU A 132 9.92 4.66 -8.01
CA LEU A 132 10.97 5.08 -7.08
C LEU A 132 11.77 3.88 -6.55
N ASP A 133 11.12 2.77 -6.21
CA ASP A 133 11.78 1.55 -5.72
C ASP A 133 12.67 0.90 -6.77
N LEU A 134 12.28 0.99 -8.04
CA LEU A 134 13.09 0.55 -9.17
C LEU A 134 14.22 1.53 -9.52
N GLY A 135 14.32 2.67 -8.84
CA GLY A 135 15.38 3.67 -9.01
C GLY A 135 15.04 4.81 -9.98
N THR A 136 13.81 4.91 -10.50
CA THR A 136 13.39 5.99 -11.40
C THR A 136 12.67 7.10 -10.63
N PHE A 137 13.36 8.20 -10.36
CA PHE A 137 12.83 9.31 -9.55
C PHE A 137 11.88 10.25 -10.31
N SER A 138 12.10 10.46 -11.61
CA SER A 138 11.31 11.41 -12.41
C SER A 138 9.78 11.15 -12.46
N PRO A 139 9.28 9.91 -12.67
CA PRO A 139 7.84 9.63 -12.74
C PRO A 139 7.12 9.85 -11.40
N PHE A 140 7.83 9.69 -10.28
CA PHE A 140 7.30 9.98 -8.95
C PHE A 140 6.86 11.45 -8.83
N LEU A 141 7.69 12.38 -9.31
CA LEU A 141 7.37 13.81 -9.24
C LEU A 141 6.14 14.17 -10.08
N TYR A 142 5.99 13.59 -11.28
CA TYR A 142 4.80 13.80 -12.10
C TYR A 142 3.56 13.21 -11.44
N ALA A 143 3.63 11.99 -10.90
CA ALA A 143 2.49 11.39 -10.22
C ALA A 143 2.02 12.23 -9.00
N PHE A 144 2.96 12.82 -8.25
CA PHE A 144 2.64 13.68 -7.11
C PHE A 144 2.03 15.03 -7.52
N ARG A 145 2.50 15.65 -8.60
CA ARG A 145 1.90 16.88 -9.14
C ARG A 145 0.44 16.65 -9.52
N GLU A 146 0.15 15.54 -10.18
CA GLU A 146 -1.20 15.19 -10.62
C GLU A 146 -2.10 14.87 -9.42
N ARG A 147 -1.52 14.25 -8.38
CA ARG A 147 -2.21 13.97 -7.12
C ARG A 147 -2.58 15.25 -6.37
N GLU A 148 -1.72 16.26 -6.35
CA GLU A 148 -2.02 17.52 -5.66
C GLU A 148 -3.28 18.20 -6.20
N ILE A 149 -3.50 18.17 -7.52
CA ILE A 149 -4.73 18.70 -8.12
C ILE A 149 -5.98 18.01 -7.56
N ILE A 150 -5.90 16.69 -7.33
CA ILE A 150 -7.01 15.92 -6.74
C ILE A 150 -7.19 16.28 -5.26
N LEU A 151 -6.11 16.52 -4.53
CA LEU A 151 -6.18 16.91 -3.12
C LEU A 151 -6.74 18.31 -2.94
N ASP A 152 -6.44 19.24 -3.84
CA ASP A 152 -7.04 20.58 -3.83
C ASP A 152 -8.57 20.49 -3.98
N LEU A 153 -9.06 19.61 -4.87
CA LEU A 153 -10.50 19.33 -5.00
C LEU A 153 -11.11 18.72 -3.72
N PHE A 154 -10.37 17.86 -3.01
CA PHE A 154 -10.82 17.32 -1.74
C PHE A 154 -10.81 18.37 -0.62
N GLU A 155 -9.83 19.28 -0.61
CA GLU A 155 -9.77 20.39 0.32
C GLU A 155 -10.96 21.34 0.11
N GLU A 156 -11.34 21.64 -1.12
CA GLU A 156 -12.56 22.41 -1.41
C GLU A 156 -13.85 21.70 -0.94
N ALA A 157 -13.88 20.36 -0.99
CA ALA A 157 -15.06 19.58 -0.64
C ALA A 157 -15.22 19.35 0.88
N CYS A 158 -14.15 19.08 1.61
CA CYS A 158 -14.19 18.68 3.03
C CYS A 158 -13.28 19.51 3.96
N GLY A 159 -12.46 20.43 3.42
CA GLY A 159 -11.52 21.23 4.20
C GLY A 159 -10.28 20.48 4.70
N ALA A 160 -10.09 19.23 4.26
CA ALA A 160 -8.98 18.38 4.68
C ALA A 160 -8.32 17.66 3.50
N ARG A 161 -7.02 17.35 3.64
CA ARG A 161 -6.19 16.80 2.55
C ARG A 161 -5.92 15.30 2.61
N LEU A 162 -6.20 14.64 3.74
CA LEU A 162 -5.82 13.24 3.98
C LEU A 162 -6.82 12.50 4.87
N THR A 163 -7.32 13.15 5.91
CA THR A 163 -8.40 12.61 6.76
C THR A 163 -9.69 13.34 6.43
N TYR A 164 -10.57 12.71 5.66
CA TYR A 164 -11.68 13.36 4.96
C TYR A 164 -13.01 13.31 5.72
N SER A 165 -12.96 13.28 7.04
CA SER A 165 -14.10 13.13 7.96
C SER A 165 -14.59 14.45 8.53
#